data_AF-A0A7T9UYX2-F1
#
_entry.id   AF-A0A7T9UYX2-F1
#
_cell.length_a   1.000
_cell.length_b   1.000
_cell.length_c   1.000
_cell.angle_alpha   90.00
_cell.angle_beta   90.00
_cell.angle_gamma   90.00
#
_symmetry.space_group_name_H-M   'P 1'
#
loop_
_entity.id
_entity.type
_entity.pdbx_description
1 polymer ?
#
loop_
_entity_poly.entity_id
_entity_poly.type
_entity_poly.pdbx_seq_one_letter_code
_entity_poly.pdbx_strand_id
1 'polypeptide(L)' 'MADLADLANDKNDELILSTLNNRPNFDQPSAHACEDCGNEIPEQRRALGNVKLCIDCQIAIENDSKHNFKKVGYL' A
#
# COMPACT_ATOMS: atom_id res chain seq x y z
N MET A 1 12.27 5.81 -37.56
CA MET A 1 10.98 6.47 -37.25
C MET A 1 10.38 5.61 -36.16
N ALA A 2 10.11 6.18 -34.98
CA ALA A 2 9.47 5.40 -33.93
C ALA A 2 8.05 5.06 -34.41
N ASP A 3 7.69 3.79 -34.33
CA ASP A 3 6.33 3.35 -34.65
C ASP A 3 5.42 3.42 -33.40
N LEU A 4 4.19 2.95 -33.56
CA LEU A 4 3.21 2.92 -32.47
C LEU A 4 3.65 1.96 -31.35
N ALA A 5 4.38 0.89 -31.69
CA ALA A 5 4.86 -0.07 -30.70
C ALA A 5 6.02 0.53 -29.89
N ASP A 6 6.93 1.25 -30.53
CA ASP A 6 8.03 1.95 -29.86
C ASP A 6 7.49 2.95 -28.82
N LEU A 7 6.55 3.81 -29.21
CA LEU A 7 5.91 4.77 -28.29
C LEU A 7 5.14 4.10 -27.15
N ALA A 8 4.47 2.97 -27.42
CA ALA A 8 3.76 2.21 -26.39
C ALA A 8 4.74 1.60 -25.38
N ASN A 9 5.90 1.15 -25.84
CA ASN A 9 6.91 0.56 -24.98
C ASN A 9 7.54 1.60 -24.06
N ASP A 10 7.89 2.77 -24.59
CA ASP A 10 8.39 3.90 -23.79
C ASP A 10 7.40 4.30 -22.68
N LYS A 11 6.11 4.31 -22.99
CA LYS A 11 5.05 4.60 -22.01
C LYS A 11 4.95 3.53 -20.92
N ASN A 12 5.10 2.26 -21.28
CA ASN A 12 5.12 1.18 -20.30
C ASN A 12 6.32 1.32 -19.35
N ASP A 13 7.49 1.64 -19.88
CA ASP A 13 8.70 1.81 -19.08
C ASP A 13 8.57 2.99 -18.10
N GLU A 14 8.03 4.13 -18.56
CA GLU A 14 7.70 5.27 -17.70
C GLU A 14 6.78 4.86 -16.54
N LEU A 15 5.71 4.10 -16.84
CA LEU A 15 4.75 3.64 -15.85
C LEU A 15 5.41 2.68 -14.85
N ILE A 16 6.20 1.72 -15.32
CA ILE A 16 6.90 0.76 -14.48
C ILE A 16 7.84 1.51 -13.52
N LEU A 17 8.67 2.43 -14.03
CA LEU A 17 9.58 3.21 -13.19
C LEU A 17 8.83 4.04 -12.14
N SER A 18 7.72 4.67 -12.51
CA SER A 18 6.91 5.46 -11.58
C SER A 18 6.33 4.59 -10.44
N THR A 19 5.85 3.39 -10.75
CA THR A 19 5.32 2.45 -9.75
C THR A 19 6.40 1.89 -8.83
N LEU A 20 7.58 1.57 -9.37
CA LEU A 20 8.72 1.10 -8.57
C LEU A 20 9.21 2.18 -7.60
N ASN A 21 9.24 3.44 -8.04
CA ASN A 21 9.66 4.56 -7.20
C ASN A 21 8.66 4.87 -6.07
N ASN A 22 7.35 4.72 -6.34
CA ASN A 22 6.29 4.99 -5.36
C ASN A 22 5.93 3.80 -4.47
N ARG A 23 6.67 2.69 -4.56
CA ARG A 23 6.41 1.53 -3.71
C ARG A 23 6.54 1.89 -2.23
N PRO A 24 5.70 1.35 -1.34
CA PRO A 24 5.83 1.58 0.09
C PRO A 24 7.15 1.02 0.61
N ASN A 25 7.89 1.82 1.38
CA ASN A 25 9.10 1.39 2.07
C ASN A 25 8.75 0.97 3.52
N PHE A 26 9.27 -0.18 3.94
CA PHE A 26 9.00 -0.77 5.26
C PHE A 26 10.20 -0.72 6.22
N ASP A 27 11.28 -0.01 5.86
CA ASP A 27 12.55 0.00 6.61
C ASP A 27 12.53 0.81 7.92
N GLN A 28 11.39 1.40 8.28
CA GLN A 28 11.26 2.21 9.50
C GLN A 28 10.84 1.36 10.70
N PRO A 29 11.18 1.75 11.95
CA PRO A 29 10.71 1.04 13.12
C PRO A 29 9.18 1.10 13.22
N SER A 30 8.57 0.00 13.66
CA SER A 30 7.14 -0.08 13.92
C SER A 30 6.75 0.63 15.21
N ALA A 31 5.51 1.11 15.30
CA ALA A 31 4.94 1.66 16.52
C ALA A 31 4.77 0.57 17.60
N HIS A 32 4.87 0.96 18.87
CA HIS A 32 4.60 0.07 20.00
C HIS A 32 3.11 -0.04 20.33
N ALA A 33 2.36 1.04 20.13
CA ALA A 33 0.92 1.10 20.34
C ALA A 33 0.22 1.44 19.03
N CYS A 34 -0.96 0.84 18.82
CA CYS A 34 -1.82 1.13 17.68
C CYS A 34 -2.29 2.58 17.72
N GLU A 35 -2.15 3.30 16.61
CA GLU A 35 -2.58 4.70 16.50
C GLU A 35 -4.11 4.88 16.58
N ASP A 36 -4.88 3.83 16.28
CA ASP A 36 -6.35 3.88 16.22
C ASP A 36 -7.01 3.45 17.54
N CYS A 37 -6.66 2.26 18.04
CA CYS A 37 -7.27 1.69 19.24
C CYS A 37 -6.41 1.77 20.51
N GLY A 38 -5.14 2.18 20.40
CA GLY A 38 -4.21 2.28 21.54
C GLY A 38 -3.69 0.94 22.08
N ASN A 39 -4.12 -0.20 21.52
CA ASN A 39 -3.64 -1.52 21.93
C ASN A 39 -2.16 -1.74 21.59
N GLU A 40 -1.48 -2.57 22.38
CA GLU A 40 -0.10 -2.96 22.09
C GLU A 40 0.00 -3.73 20.77
N ILE A 41 0.95 -3.33 19.92
CA ILE A 41 1.23 -4.05 18.67
C ILE A 41 2.13 -5.25 19.01
N PRO A 42 1.74 -6.49 18.63
CA PRO A 42 2.56 -7.67 18.91
C PRO A 42 3.96 -7.60 18.29
N GLU A 43 4.97 -8.15 18.96
CA GLU A 43 6.36 -8.21 18.48
C GLU A 43 6.48 -8.79 17.06
N GLN A 44 5.71 -9.84 16.77
CA GLN A 44 5.66 -10.47 15.44
C GLN A 44 5.28 -9.49 14.33
N ARG A 45 4.39 -8.52 14.61
CA ARG A 45 4.04 -7.47 13.65
C ARG A 45 5.07 -6.36 13.62
N ARG A 46 5.65 -6.01 14.78
CA ARG A 46 6.70 -4.99 14.84
C ARG A 46 7.93 -5.37 14.01
N ALA A 47 8.24 -6.67 13.93
CA ALA A 47 9.32 -7.22 13.11
C ALA A 47 9.15 -7.00 11.59
N LEU A 48 7.93 -6.71 11.10
CA LEU A 48 7.68 -6.42 9.68
C LEU A 48 8.20 -5.03 9.27
N GLY A 49 8.38 -4.13 10.24
CA GLY A 49 8.76 -2.74 9.99
C GLY A 49 7.59 -1.86 9.55
N ASN A 50 7.64 -0.59 9.96
CA ASN A 50 6.70 0.48 9.61
C ASN A 50 5.22 0.15 9.90
N VAL A 51 4.94 -0.69 10.90
CA VAL A 51 3.58 -1.03 11.33
C VAL A 51 3.06 0.01 12.31
N LYS A 52 1.94 0.68 11.97
CA LYS A 52 1.29 1.72 12.80
C LYS A 52 0.00 1.25 13.47
N LEU A 53 -0.62 0.21 12.93
CA LEU A 53 -1.91 -0.31 13.36
C LEU A 53 -1.79 -1.76 13.83
N CYS A 54 -2.63 -2.12 14.81
CA CYS A 54 -2.79 -3.52 15.20
C CYS A 54 -3.44 -4.34 14.06
N ILE A 55 -3.38 -5.66 14.18
CA ILE A 55 -3.94 -6.57 13.17
C ILE A 55 -5.44 -6.34 12.93
N ASP A 56 -6.21 -6.09 13.98
CA ASP A 56 -7.67 -5.95 13.89
C ASP A 56 -8.06 -4.67 13.15
N CYS A 57 -7.46 -3.53 13.52
CA CYS A 57 -7.66 -2.26 12.84
C CYS A 57 -7.21 -2.33 11.37
N GLN A 58 -6.07 -2.98 11.10
CA GLN A 58 -5.58 -3.18 9.74
C GLN A 58 -6.58 -3.99 8.90
N ILE A 59 -7.13 -5.09 9.46
CA ILE A 59 -8.14 -5.92 8.78
C ILE A 59 -9.41 -5.12 8.49
N ALA A 60 -9.88 -4.33 9.46
CA ALA A 60 -11.08 -3.50 9.28
C ALA A 60 -10.93 -2.54 8.10
N ILE A 61 -9.80 -1.81 8.03
CA ILE A 61 -9.50 -0.87 6.94
C ILE A 61 -9.38 -1.58 5.59
N GLU A 62 -8.68 -2.71 5.55
CA GLU A 62 -8.52 -3.48 4.30
C GLU A 62 -9.86 -4.06 3.81
N ASN A 63 -10.72 -4.48 4.73
CA ASN A 63 -12.04 -5.00 4.41
C ASN A 63 -12.95 -3.89 3.87
N ASP A 64 -12.96 -2.73 4.53
CA ASP A 64 -13.69 -1.55 4.07
C ASP A 64 -13.20 -1.10 2.69
N SER A 65 -11.88 -1.11 2.46
CA SER A 65 -11.29 -0.74 1.16
C SER A 65 -11.69 -1.71 0.05
N LYS A 66 -11.70 -3.02 0.34
CA LYS A 66 -12.13 -4.07 -0.61
C LYS A 66 -13.61 -3.93 -0.97
N HIS A 67 -14.46 -3.58 0.00
CA HIS A 67 -15.90 -3.44 -0.22
C HIS A 67 -16.31 -2.07 -0.78
N ASN A 68 -15.58 -1.00 -0.48
CA ASN A 68 -15.81 0.33 -1.05
C ASN A 68 -15.45 0.43 -2.52
N PHE A 69 -14.60 -0.45 -3.06
CA PHE A 69 -14.29 -0.48 -4.50
C PHE A 69 -15.54 -0.69 -5.39
N LYS A 70 -16.63 -1.28 -4.84
CA LYS A 70 -17.93 -1.39 -5.54
C LYS A 70 -18.72 -0.07 -5.62
N LYS A 71 -18.41 0.93 -4.80
CA LYS A 71 -19.15 2.22 -4.77
C LYS A 71 -18.51 3.32 -5.61
N VAL A 72 -17.22 3.25 -5.93
CA VAL A 72 -16.48 4.33 -6.63
C VAL A 72 -16.32 4.08 -8.14
N GLY A 73 -16.80 2.94 -8.65
CA GLY A 73 -16.72 2.57 -10.07
C GLY A 73 -17.99 2.82 -10.90
N TYR A 74 -18.99 3.49 -10.34
CA TYR A 74 -20.26 3.81 -10.99
C TYR A 74 -20.76 5.18 -10.56
N LEU A 75 -19.97 6.23 -10.77
CA LEU A 75 -20.42 7.63 -10.83
C LEU A 75 -19.52 8.39 -11.81
#